data_AF-G2FVP5-F1
#
_entry.id   AF-G2FVP5-F1
#
_cell.length_a   1.000
_cell.length_b   1.000
_cell.length_c   1.000
_cell.angle_alpha   90.00
_cell.angle_beta   90.00
_cell.angle_gamma   90.00
#
_symmetry.space_group_name_H-M   'P 1'
#
loop_
_entity.id
_entity.type
_entity.pdbx_description
1 polymer ?
#
loop_
_entity_poly.entity_id
_entity_poly.type
_entity_poly.pdbx_seq_one_letter_code
_entity_poly.pdbx_strand_id
1 'polypeptide(L)'
;MMIHLTSSKPLKSAREVALDCLSRRALTHYELKTRLMEKGYESSEISEVLENMENLGYINDQELALTVSQNRLRRYSRRRVLQDLQNRGLVSQVIEQALEATYSSGDEFQQCITLAKRWWV
;
A
#
# COMPACT_ATOMS: atom_id res chain seq x y z
N MET A 1 5.38 30.34 -35.96
CA MET A 1 4.09 29.79 -35.51
C MET A 1 4.41 28.63 -34.57
N MET A 2 4.37 28.86 -33.25
CA MET A 2 4.65 27.81 -32.27
C MET A 2 3.43 26.90 -32.18
N ILE A 3 3.63 25.63 -32.52
CA ILE A 3 2.64 24.59 -32.38
C ILE A 3 2.53 24.31 -30.87
N HIS A 4 1.45 24.78 -30.24
CA HIS A 4 1.06 24.29 -28.92
C HIS A 4 0.65 22.83 -29.09
N LEU A 5 1.55 21.91 -28.71
CA LEU A 5 1.22 20.50 -28.55
C LEU A 5 0.13 20.42 -27.46
N THR A 6 -1.11 20.22 -27.90
CA THR A 6 -2.25 19.95 -27.03
C THR A 6 -1.93 18.69 -26.25
N SER A 7 -1.73 18.82 -24.93
CA SER A 7 -1.66 17.69 -24.01
C SER A 7 -2.92 16.86 -24.21
N SER A 8 -2.78 15.71 -24.87
CA SER A 8 -3.87 14.78 -25.11
C SER A 8 -4.33 14.25 -23.76
N LYS A 9 -5.54 14.60 -23.32
CA LYS A 9 -6.15 13.95 -22.16
C LYS A 9 -6.03 12.42 -22.34
N PRO A 10 -5.61 11.67 -21.32
CA PRO A 10 -5.59 10.21 -21.38
C PRO A 10 -6.99 9.69 -21.75
N LEU A 11 -7.05 8.65 -22.58
CA LEU A 11 -8.33 8.10 -23.10
C LEU A 11 -9.27 7.58 -22.00
N LYS A 12 -8.73 7.23 -20.84
CA LYS A 12 -9.48 6.78 -19.67
C LYS A 12 -9.47 7.87 -18.62
N SER A 13 -10.52 7.95 -17.81
CA SER A 13 -10.52 8.84 -16.66
C SER A 13 -9.57 8.35 -15.56
N ALA A 14 -9.08 9.27 -14.72
CA ALA A 14 -8.27 8.90 -13.54
C ALA A 14 -9.02 7.90 -12.65
N ARG A 15 -10.34 8.04 -12.52
CA ARG A 15 -11.22 7.15 -11.79
C ARG A 15 -11.28 5.74 -12.37
N GLU A 16 -11.44 5.61 -13.68
CA GLU A 16 -11.43 4.28 -14.34
C GLU A 16 -10.10 3.57 -14.15
N VAL A 17 -8.99 4.31 -14.28
CA VAL A 17 -7.65 3.76 -14.04
C VAL A 17 -7.47 3.36 -12.58
N ALA A 18 -7.99 4.15 -11.63
CA ALA A 18 -7.94 3.82 -10.22
C ALA A 18 -8.71 2.54 -9.91
N LEU A 19 -9.94 2.40 -10.42
CA LEU A 19 -10.74 1.19 -10.25
C LEU A 19 -10.07 -0.04 -10.87
N ASP A 20 -9.50 0.08 -12.07
CA ASP A 20 -8.73 -1.00 -12.71
C ASP A 20 -7.46 -1.38 -11.91
N CYS A 21 -6.84 -0.40 -11.26
CA CYS A 21 -5.69 -0.63 -10.41
C CYS A 21 -6.07 -1.37 -9.12
N LEU A 22 -7.16 -0.96 -8.48
CA LEU A 22 -7.67 -1.49 -7.22
C LEU A 22 -8.36 -2.86 -7.39
N SER A 23 -8.96 -3.14 -8.55
CA SER A 23 -9.58 -4.44 -8.85
C SER A 23 -8.57 -5.58 -8.92
N ARG A 24 -7.32 -5.28 -9.30
CA ARG A 24 -6.23 -6.27 -9.43
C ARG A 24 -5.54 -6.56 -8.11
N ARG A 25 -5.36 -5.53 -7.27
CA ARG A 25 -4.79 -5.65 -5.92
C ARG A 25 -5.17 -4.47 -5.06
N ALA A 26 -5.20 -4.68 -3.74
CA ALA A 26 -5.21 -3.59 -2.78
C ALA A 26 -3.95 -2.72 -2.93
N LEU A 27 -4.15 -1.41 -3.00
CA LEU A 27 -3.12 -0.38 -3.10
C LEU A 27 -3.20 0.54 -1.91
N THR A 28 -2.06 1.07 -1.48
CA THR A 28 -2.05 2.20 -0.55
C THR A 28 -2.44 3.48 -1.27
N HIS A 29 -2.85 4.48 -0.51
CA HIS A 29 -3.08 5.83 -1.03
C HIS A 29 -1.85 6.35 -1.81
N TYR A 30 -0.65 6.15 -1.25
CA TYR A 30 0.61 6.53 -1.90
C TYR A 30 0.86 5.79 -3.23
N GLU A 31 0.66 4.46 -3.25
CA GLU A 31 0.84 3.65 -4.46
C GLU A 31 -0.10 4.09 -5.59
N LEU A 32 -1.37 4.36 -5.26
CA LEU A 32 -2.35 4.79 -6.25
C LEU A 32 -2.04 6.20 -6.76
N LYS A 33 -1.71 7.14 -5.86
CA LYS A 33 -1.28 8.50 -6.22
C LYS A 33 -0.12 8.47 -7.20
N THR A 34 0.91 7.69 -6.88
CA THR A 34 2.13 7.58 -7.71
C THR A 34 1.81 7.06 -9.10
N ARG A 35 0.98 6.02 -9.19
CA ARG A 35 0.55 5.45 -10.49
C ARG A 35 -0.26 6.42 -11.35
N LEU A 36 -1.12 7.23 -10.74
CA LEU A 36 -1.89 8.23 -11.48
C LEU A 36 -0.98 9.38 -11.93
N MET A 37 -0.03 9.82 -11.10
CA MET A 37 0.99 10.80 -11.50
C MET A 37 1.83 10.31 -12.69
N GLU A 38 2.33 9.07 -12.63
CA GLU A 38 3.11 8.46 -13.72
C GLU A 38 2.33 8.35 -15.04
N LYS A 39 1.00 8.32 -14.96
CA LYS A 39 0.11 8.31 -16.13
C LYS A 39 -0.23 9.70 -16.66
N GLY A 40 0.25 10.77 -16.01
CA GLY A 40 0.11 12.15 -16.47
C GLY A 40 -1.20 12.82 -16.09
N TYR A 41 -1.89 12.36 -15.04
CA TYR A 41 -3.07 13.06 -14.51
C TYR A 41 -2.68 14.28 -13.68
N GLU A 42 -3.54 15.28 -13.68
CA GLU A 42 -3.33 16.51 -12.90
C GLU A 42 -3.52 16.28 -11.40
N SER A 43 -2.78 17.03 -10.59
CA SER A 43 -2.80 16.87 -9.13
C SER A 43 -4.19 17.06 -8.50
N SER A 44 -5.03 17.92 -9.07
CA SER A 44 -6.42 18.13 -8.65
C SER A 44 -7.29 16.91 -8.91
N GLU A 45 -7.24 16.35 -10.12
CA GLU A 45 -7.98 15.14 -10.51
C GLU A 45 -7.55 13.94 -9.65
N ILE A 46 -6.26 13.81 -9.37
CA ILE A 46 -5.73 12.73 -8.53
C ILE A 46 -6.27 12.84 -7.10
N SER A 47 -6.29 14.05 -6.54
CA SER A 47 -6.76 14.28 -5.17
C SER A 47 -8.24 13.96 -5.03
N GLU A 48 -9.06 14.41 -6.01
CA GLU A 48 -10.49 14.10 -6.06
C GLU A 48 -10.75 12.59 -6.17
N VAL A 49 -9.99 11.88 -7.00
CA VAL A 49 -10.15 10.43 -7.14
C VAL A 49 -9.73 9.70 -5.86
N LEU A 50 -8.62 10.09 -5.23
CA LEU A 50 -8.15 9.47 -3.99
C LEU A 50 -9.18 9.62 -2.87
N GLU A 51 -9.69 10.84 -2.65
CA GLU A 51 -10.73 11.11 -1.66
C GLU A 51 -12.00 10.29 -1.93
N ASN A 52 -12.44 10.21 -3.19
CA ASN A 52 -13.58 9.38 -3.56
C ASN A 52 -13.32 7.88 -3.29
N MET A 53 -12.13 7.37 -3.60
CA MET A 53 -11.80 5.96 -3.37
C MET A 53 -11.68 5.62 -1.88
N GLU A 54 -11.19 6.55 -1.05
CA GLU A 54 -11.17 6.42 0.40
C GLU A 54 -12.58 6.47 1.00
N ASN A 55 -13.41 7.44 0.59
CA ASN A 55 -14.79 7.56 1.07
C ASN A 55 -15.66 6.35 0.71
N LEU A 56 -15.40 5.73 -0.44
CA LEU A 56 -16.05 4.49 -0.86
C LEU A 56 -15.47 3.23 -0.18
N GLY A 57 -14.40 3.37 0.60
CA GLY A 57 -13.74 2.27 1.31
C GLY A 57 -12.87 1.38 0.42
N TYR A 58 -12.55 1.79 -0.82
CA TYR A 58 -11.66 1.03 -1.70
C TYR A 58 -10.19 1.15 -1.30
N ILE A 59 -9.83 2.25 -0.63
CA ILE A 59 -8.50 2.46 -0.05
C ILE A 59 -8.66 2.54 1.46
N ASN A 60 -7.94 1.67 2.16
CA ASN A 60 -7.86 1.67 3.60
C ASN A 60 -6.44 1.27 4.01
N ASP A 61 -5.59 2.28 4.17
CA ASP A 61 -4.18 2.09 4.51
C ASP A 61 -3.99 1.36 5.85
N GLN A 62 -4.88 1.59 6.82
CA GLN A 62 -4.85 0.92 8.13
C GLN A 62 -5.16 -0.57 8.02
N GLU A 63 -6.27 -0.92 7.36
CA GLU A 63 -6.68 -2.31 7.16
C GLU A 63 -5.67 -3.09 6.32
N LEU A 64 -5.11 -2.42 5.29
CA LEU A 64 -4.07 -2.97 4.45
C LEU A 64 -2.78 -3.22 5.26
N ALA A 65 -2.36 -2.27 6.10
CA ALA A 65 -1.21 -2.45 6.98
C ALA A 65 -1.40 -3.62 7.94
N LEU A 66 -2.58 -3.73 8.57
CA LEU A 66 -2.93 -4.81 9.48
C LEU A 66 -2.89 -6.18 8.78
N THR A 67 -3.56 -6.29 7.63
CA THR A 67 -3.63 -7.54 6.85
C THR A 67 -2.25 -7.98 6.37
N VAL A 68 -1.42 -7.04 5.88
CA VAL A 68 -0.05 -7.37 5.48
C VAL A 68 0.79 -7.79 6.68
N SER A 69 0.66 -7.11 7.82
CA SER A 69 1.38 -7.44 9.05
C SER A 69 1.04 -8.86 9.51
N GLN A 70 -0.24 -9.19 9.65
CA GLN A 70 -0.74 -10.52 10.08
C GLN A 70 -0.22 -11.65 9.19
N ASN A 71 -0.19 -11.44 7.88
CA ASN A 71 0.25 -12.45 6.93
C ASN A 71 1.78 -12.59 6.88
N ARG A 72 2.51 -11.48 6.91
CA ARG A 72 3.96 -11.47 6.69
C ARG A 72 4.77 -11.73 7.94
N LEU A 73 4.28 -11.32 9.11
CA LEU A 73 5.00 -11.53 10.37
C LEU A 73 5.22 -13.02 10.65
N ARG A 74 4.31 -13.92 10.22
CA ARG A 74 4.50 -15.38 10.34
C ARG A 74 5.71 -15.94 9.59
N ARG A 75 6.28 -15.21 8.64
CA ARG A 75 7.34 -15.66 7.73
C ARG A 75 8.58 -14.77 7.77
N TYR A 76 8.43 -13.53 8.19
CA TYR A 76 9.46 -12.50 8.13
C TYR A 76 9.55 -11.74 9.44
N SER A 77 10.75 -11.30 9.81
CA SER A 77 10.96 -10.52 11.02
C SER A 77 10.20 -9.19 11.00
N ARG A 78 9.85 -8.68 12.19
CA ARG A 78 9.19 -7.39 12.37
C ARG A 78 9.89 -6.26 11.61
N ARG A 79 11.23 -6.22 11.67
CA ARG A 79 12.04 -5.22 10.95
C ARG A 79 11.82 -5.27 9.44
N ARG A 80 11.73 -6.46 8.84
CA ARG A 80 11.50 -6.62 7.40
C ARG A 80 10.09 -6.19 7.02
N VAL A 81 9.09 -6.58 7.82
CA VAL A 81 7.68 -6.18 7.57
C VAL A 81 7.52 -4.67 7.66
N LEU A 82 8.14 -4.03 8.66
CA LEU A 82 8.19 -2.58 8.79
C LEU A 82 8.75 -1.91 7.53
N GLN A 83 9.89 -2.39 7.04
CA GLN A 83 10.52 -1.85 5.83
C GLN A 83 9.65 -2.05 4.58
N ASP A 84 9.02 -3.22 4.44
CA ASP A 84 8.08 -3.50 3.35
C ASP A 84 6.89 -2.52 3.36
N LEU A 85 6.34 -2.20 4.55
CA LEU A 85 5.23 -1.25 4.69
C LEU A 85 5.66 0.19 4.41
N GLN A 86 6.84 0.60 4.87
CA GLN A 86 7.41 1.92 4.58
C GLN A 86 7.65 2.12 3.08
N ASN A 87 8.17 1.10 2.39
CA ASN A 87 8.38 1.14 0.94
C ASN A 87 7.06 1.29 0.15
N ARG A 88 5.92 0.97 0.75
CA ARG A 88 4.59 1.17 0.17
C ARG A 88 4.01 2.55 0.49
N GLY A 89 4.78 3.42 1.15
CA GLY A 89 4.41 4.80 1.46
C GLY A 89 3.43 4.95 2.62
N LEU A 90 3.29 3.93 3.48
CA LEU A 90 2.50 4.04 4.69
C LEU A 90 3.23 4.90 5.73
N VAL A 91 2.47 5.71 6.45
CA VAL A 91 2.99 6.58 7.50
C VAL A 91 3.37 5.76 8.74
N SER A 92 4.45 6.15 9.43
CA SER A 92 4.98 5.40 10.58
C SER A 92 3.93 5.08 11.64
N GLN A 93 3.01 6.01 11.93
CA GLN A 93 1.94 5.81 12.90
C GLN A 93 1.01 4.64 12.53
N VAL A 94 0.63 4.51 11.26
CA VAL A 94 -0.22 3.42 10.76
C VAL A 94 0.51 2.08 10.84
N ILE A 95 1.80 2.10 10.50
CA ILE A 95 2.67 0.91 10.56
C ILE A 95 2.81 0.43 12.01
N GLU A 96 3.12 1.33 12.94
CA GLU A 96 3.28 1.02 14.36
C GLU A 96 2.00 0.42 14.94
N GLN A 97 0.85 1.06 14.70
CA GLN A 97 -0.46 0.55 15.13
C GLN A 97 -0.73 -0.86 14.59
N ALA A 98 -0.47 -1.11 13.30
CA ALA A 98 -0.68 -2.42 12.70
C ALA A 98 0.26 -3.49 13.27
N LEU A 99 1.53 -3.15 13.51
CA LEU A 99 2.52 -4.06 14.08
C LEU A 99 2.21 -4.37 15.54
N GLU A 100 1.83 -3.38 16.35
CA GLU A 100 1.45 -3.56 17.75
C GLU A 100 0.18 -4.40 17.89
N ALA A 101 -0.83 -4.15 17.05
CA ALA A 101 -2.07 -4.93 17.06
C ALA A 101 -1.87 -6.40 16.68
N THR A 102 -0.79 -6.70 15.95
CA THR A 102 -0.53 -8.04 15.41
C THR A 102 0.50 -8.83 16.21
N TYR A 103 1.40 -8.16 16.94
CA TYR A 103 2.65 -8.77 17.39
C TYR A 103 2.93 -8.46 18.85
N SER A 104 2.86 -9.50 19.70
CA SER A 104 3.36 -9.46 21.08
C SER A 104 4.80 -9.98 21.13
N SER A 105 5.59 -9.51 22.10
CA SER A 105 6.97 -9.96 22.33
C SER A 105 7.07 -11.49 22.55
N GLY A 106 6.01 -12.12 23.06
CA GLY A 106 5.96 -13.58 23.24
C GLY A 106 5.89 -14.36 21.92
N ASP A 107 5.29 -13.78 20.88
CA ASP A 107 5.12 -14.46 19.58
C ASP A 107 6.43 -14.48 18.78
N GLU A 108 7.29 -13.48 18.97
CA GLU A 108 8.58 -13.38 18.27
C GLU A 108 9.53 -14.51 18.65
N PHE A 109 9.64 -14.81 19.95
CA PHE A 109 10.47 -15.90 20.47
C PHE A 109 10.05 -17.26 19.89
N GLN A 110 8.74 -17.52 19.85
CA GLN A 110 8.19 -18.78 19.37
C GLN A 110 8.40 -18.98 17.87
N GLN A 111 8.32 -17.90 17.07
CA GLN A 111 8.60 -17.96 15.65
C GLN A 111 10.07 -18.22 15.34
N CYS A 112 10.99 -17.58 16.07
CA CYS A 112 12.43 -17.85 15.95
C CYS A 112 12.75 -19.33 16.18
N ILE A 113 12.19 -19.92 17.24
CA ILE A 113 12.35 -21.36 17.53
C ILE A 113 11.80 -22.21 16.38
N THR A 114 10.61 -21.87 15.87
CA THR A 114 9.95 -22.62 14.80
C THR A 114 10.78 -22.61 13.50
N LEU A 115 11.32 -21.45 13.12
CA LEU A 115 12.18 -21.31 11.95
C LEU A 115 13.52 -22.04 12.12
N ALA A 116 14.13 -21.95 13.30
CA ALA A 116 15.37 -22.65 13.61
C ALA A 116 15.20 -24.18 13.53
N LYS A 117 14.11 -24.72 14.09
CA LYS A 117 13.78 -26.15 14.01
C LYS A 117 13.59 -26.64 12.57
N ARG A 118 13.03 -25.80 11.69
CA ARG A 118 12.83 -26.13 10.27
C ARG A 118 14.15 -26.24 9.50
N TRP A 119 15.21 -25.54 9.92
CA TRP A 119 16.52 -25.59 9.26
C TRP A 119 17.40 -26.74 9.74
N TRP A 120 17.04 -27.39 10.85
CA TRP A 120 17.82 -28.46 11.47
C TRP A 120 17.23 -29.85 11.20
N VAL A 121 16.61 -30.04 10.04
CA VAL A 121 16.18 -31.33 9.50
C VAL A 121 16.65 -31.41 8.05
#